data_AF-A0A383C465-F1
#
_entry.id   AF-A0A383C465-F1
#
_cell.length_a   1.000
_cell.length_b   1.000
_cell.length_c   1.000
_cell.angle_alpha   90.00
_cell.angle_beta   90.00
_cell.angle_gamma   90.00
#
_symmetry.space_group_name_H-M   'P 1'
#
loop_
_entity.id
_entity.type
_entity.pdbx_description
1 polymer ?
#
loop_
_entity_poly.entity_id
_entity_poly.type
_entity_poly.pdbx_seq_one_letter_code
_entity_poly.pdbx_strand_id
1 'polypeptide(L)'
;MSKNEKTVFDRAIKKSRYYLEFGLGGSTLRAIQKSKAKIYSVESSAEWMACMREYIIVRYFENKRLFVTFVDIGHTREWGLPASDDARNLFPAYSS
;
A
#
# COMPACT_ATOMS: atom_id res chain seq x y z
N MET A 1 -11.37 -3.95 7.95
CA MET A 1 -10.87 -3.86 9.34
C MET A 1 -11.99 -3.51 10.31
N SER A 2 -12.31 -4.42 11.22
CA SER A 2 -13.16 -4.25 12.40
C SER A 2 -12.57 -3.22 13.39
N LYS A 3 -13.33 -2.87 14.42
CA LYS A 3 -12.88 -1.94 15.48
C LYS A 3 -11.65 -2.50 16.23
N ASN A 4 -11.68 -3.79 16.57
CA ASN A 4 -10.60 -4.43 17.33
C ASN A 4 -9.31 -4.51 16.50
N GLU A 5 -9.41 -4.86 15.22
CA GLU A 5 -8.26 -4.85 14.30
C GLU A 5 -7.65 -3.45 14.17
N LYS A 6 -8.49 -2.41 14.02
CA LYS A 6 -8.03 -1.01 13.97
C LYS A 6 -7.27 -0.62 15.24
N THR A 7 -7.72 -1.05 16.42
CA THR A 7 -7.04 -0.77 17.69
C THR A 7 -5.67 -1.42 17.78
N VAL A 8 -5.57 -2.69 17.37
CA VAL A 8 -4.28 -3.40 17.35
C VAL A 8 -3.34 -2.76 16.33
N PHE A 9 -3.83 -2.50 15.12
CA PHE A 9 -3.08 -1.84 14.06
C PHE A 9 -2.54 -0.48 14.52
N ASP A 10 -3.39 0.40 15.06
CA ASP A 10 -2.99 1.72 15.55
C ASP A 10 -1.88 1.65 16.60
N ARG A 11 -1.95 0.66 17.50
CA ARG A 11 -0.94 0.46 18.54
C ARG A 11 0.40 0.06 17.94
N ALA A 12 0.40 -0.79 16.92
CA ALA A 12 1.60 -1.23 16.22
C ALA A 12 2.24 -0.05 15.46
N ILE A 13 1.51 0.59 14.54
CA ILE A 13 2.06 1.67 13.71
C ILE A 13 2.57 2.87 14.52
N LYS A 14 1.95 3.18 15.68
CA LYS A 14 2.39 4.27 16.55
C LYS A 14 3.78 4.04 17.16
N LYS A 15 4.16 2.79 17.39
CA LYS A 15 5.45 2.40 17.94
C LYS A 15 6.51 2.19 16.85
N SER A 16 6.09 2.08 15.60
CA SER A 16 6.98 1.83 14.47
C SER A 16 7.66 3.10 13.97
N ARG A 17 8.95 2.98 13.64
CA ARG A 17 9.66 4.00 12.85
C ARG A 17 9.44 3.81 11.34
N TYR A 18 9.29 2.55 10.92
CA TYR A 18 9.07 2.13 9.54
C TYR A 18 7.88 1.16 9.49
N TYR A 19 7.00 1.31 8.52
CA TYR A 19 5.83 0.46 8.28
C TYR A 19 5.86 0.03 6.81
N LEU A 20 5.94 -1.27 6.57
CA LEU A 20 5.83 -1.87 5.24
C LEU A 20 4.45 -2.51 5.11
N GLU A 21 3.79 -2.29 3.98
CA GLU A 21 2.54 -2.94 3.62
C GLU A 21 2.53 -3.41 2.17
N PHE A 22 1.76 -4.47 1.94
CA PHE A 22 1.45 -4.99 0.62
C PHE A 22 0.00 -4.64 0.32
N GLY A 23 -0.20 -3.79 -0.68
CA GLY A 23 -1.45 -3.10 -1.00
C GLY A 23 -1.48 -1.67 -0.47
N LEU A 24 -1.79 -0.73 -1.36
CA LEU A 24 -2.03 0.68 -1.03
C LEU A 24 -3.50 0.89 -0.68
N GLY A 25 -3.84 1.66 0.36
CA GLY A 25 -5.25 1.93 0.64
C GLY A 25 -5.57 2.57 1.98
N GLY A 26 -6.68 2.12 2.58
CA GLY A 26 -7.19 2.69 3.83
C GLY A 26 -6.24 2.51 5.02
N SER A 27 -5.47 1.42 5.06
CA SER A 27 -4.39 1.21 6.04
C SER A 27 -3.31 2.26 5.91
N THR A 28 -2.90 2.60 4.69
CA THR A 28 -1.94 3.67 4.37
C THR A 28 -2.42 5.01 4.90
N LEU A 29 -3.66 5.40 4.58
CA LEU A 29 -4.24 6.67 5.05
C LEU A 29 -4.27 6.73 6.58
N ARG A 30 -4.65 5.62 7.21
CA ARG A 30 -4.66 5.50 8.67
C ARG A 30 -3.26 5.60 9.25
N ALA A 31 -2.27 4.96 8.63
CA ALA A 31 -0.87 5.02 9.04
C ALA A 31 -0.30 6.44 8.96
N ILE A 32 -0.60 7.17 7.87
CA ILE A 32 -0.23 8.59 7.72
C ILE A 32 -0.82 9.42 8.86
N GLN A 33 -2.11 9.23 9.16
CA GLN A 33 -2.85 10.05 10.14
C GLN A 33 -2.51 9.72 11.59
N LYS A 34 -2.23 8.45 11.90
CA LYS A 34 -2.13 7.96 13.30
C LYS A 34 -0.71 7.69 13.75
N SER A 35 0.29 7.84 12.88
CA SER A 35 1.69 7.57 13.22
C SER A 35 2.68 8.58 12.62
N LYS A 36 3.90 8.57 13.17
CA LYS A 36 5.05 9.29 12.61
C LYS A 36 5.93 8.40 11.70
N ALA A 37 5.55 7.14 11.48
CA ALA A 37 6.34 6.19 10.72
C ALA A 37 6.58 6.64 9.27
N LYS A 38 7.69 6.21 8.68
CA LYS A 38 7.86 6.15 7.23
C LYS A 38 7.15 4.91 6.70
N ILE A 39 6.33 5.09 5.68
CA ILE A 39 5.41 4.09 5.15
C ILE A 39 5.90 3.68 3.78
N TYR A 40 6.04 2.37 3.57
CA TYR A 40 6.41 1.75 2.32
C TYR A 40 5.25 0.87 1.91
N SER A 41 4.66 1.14 0.75
CA SER A 41 3.52 0.39 0.24
C SER A 41 3.87 -0.17 -1.12
N VAL A 42 3.75 -1.48 -1.27
CA VAL A 42 3.90 -2.18 -2.55
C VAL A 42 2.51 -2.32 -3.17
N GLU A 43 2.37 -1.99 -4.45
CA GLU A 43 1.08 -2.01 -5.15
C GLU A 43 1.23 -2.59 -6.57
N SER A 44 0.30 -3.46 -6.98
CA SER A 44 0.31 -4.15 -8.27
C SER A 44 -0.61 -3.53 -9.30
N SER A 45 -1.65 -2.79 -8.88
CA SER A 45 -2.57 -2.13 -9.80
C SER A 45 -2.18 -0.68 -10.04
N ALA A 46 -1.80 -0.39 -11.28
CA ALA A 46 -1.50 0.97 -11.72
C ALA A 46 -2.74 1.88 -11.65
N GLU A 47 -3.90 1.34 -11.98
CA GLU A 47 -5.20 2.03 -11.93
C GLU A 47 -5.55 2.40 -10.48
N TRP A 48 -5.37 1.46 -9.55
CA TRP A 48 -5.63 1.71 -8.14
C TRP A 48 -4.66 2.74 -7.56
N MET A 49 -3.38 2.66 -7.93
CA MET A 49 -2.39 3.67 -7.55
C MET A 49 -2.77 5.06 -8.07
N ALA A 50 -3.26 5.17 -9.30
CA ALA A 50 -3.76 6.43 -9.87
C ALA A 50 -4.97 6.97 -9.07
N CYS A 51 -5.94 6.11 -8.76
CA CYS A 51 -7.09 6.46 -7.91
C CYS A 51 -6.66 6.95 -6.52
N MET A 52 -5.74 6.24 -5.86
CA MET A 52 -5.24 6.64 -4.54
C MET A 52 -4.50 7.99 -4.58
N ARG A 53 -3.85 8.32 -5.70
CA ARG A 53 -3.22 9.63 -5.90
C ARG A 53 -4.22 10.76 -6.14
N GLU A 54 -5.52 10.51 -6.26
CA GLU A 54 -6.54 11.57 -6.27
C GLU A 54 -6.74 12.19 -4.87
N TYR A 55 -6.42 11.44 -3.80
CA TYR A 55 -6.48 11.95 -2.45
C TYR A 55 -5.31 12.90 -2.15
N ILE A 56 -5.62 14.14 -1.78
CA ILE A 56 -4.62 15.19 -1.46
C ILE A 56 -3.58 14.70 -0.44
N ILE A 57 -4.04 13.96 0.59
CA ILE A 57 -3.16 13.44 1.63
C ILE A 57 -2.11 12.47 1.07
N VAL A 58 -2.46 11.63 0.08
CA VAL A 58 -1.53 10.71 -0.55
C VAL A 58 -0.46 11.51 -1.29
N ARG A 59 -0.87 12.40 -2.22
CA ARG A 59 0.07 13.25 -2.97
C ARG A 59 0.96 14.09 -2.08
N TYR A 60 0.42 14.62 -0.98
CA TYR A 60 1.17 15.49 -0.08
C TYR A 60 2.29 14.74 0.64
N PHE A 61 2.04 13.49 1.06
CA PHE A 61 3.00 12.68 1.82
C PHE A 61 3.87 11.76 0.95
N GLU A 62 3.49 11.51 -0.30
CA GLU A 62 4.29 10.76 -1.26
C GLU A 62 5.69 11.39 -1.41
N ASN A 63 6.71 10.53 -1.45
CA ASN A 63 8.14 10.89 -1.44
C ASN A 63 8.66 11.63 -0.20
N LYS A 64 7.82 11.88 0.82
CA LYS A 64 8.23 12.48 2.11
C LYS A 64 8.19 11.46 3.23
N ARG A 65 7.04 10.79 3.36
CA ARG A 65 6.72 9.84 4.43
C ARG A 65 5.99 8.61 3.91
N LEU A 66 5.38 8.71 2.73
CA LEU A 66 4.82 7.59 1.99
C LEU A 66 5.71 7.32 0.78
N PHE A 67 6.15 6.08 0.61
CA PHE A 67 6.93 5.60 -0.52
C PHE A 67 6.14 4.45 -1.16
N VAL A 68 5.55 4.71 -2.34
CA VAL A 68 4.76 3.71 -3.07
C VAL A 68 5.65 3.07 -4.12
N THR A 69 5.78 1.75 -4.07
CA THR A 69 6.51 0.95 -5.05
C THR A 69 5.50 0.22 -5.91
N PHE A 70 5.42 0.59 -7.18
CA PHE A 70 4.65 -0.16 -8.15
C PHE A 70 5.44 -1.40 -8.56
N VAL A 71 4.80 -2.57 -8.53
CA VAL A 71 5.36 -3.83 -9.02
C VAL A 71 4.45 -4.38 -10.10
N ASP A 72 4.96 -4.42 -11.32
CA ASP A 72 4.26 -5.02 -12.44
C ASP A 72 4.22 -6.54 -12.29
N ILE A 73 3.01 -7.09 -12.24
CA ILE A 73 2.72 -8.52 -12.23
C ILE A 73 1.80 -8.89 -13.40
N GLY A 74 1.85 -8.13 -14.49
CA GLY A 74 0.94 -8.22 -15.63
C GLY A 74 -0.36 -7.45 -15.40
N HIS A 75 -1.27 -7.57 -16.35
CA HIS A 75 -2.57 -6.90 -16.28
C HIS A 75 -3.32 -7.34 -15.02
N THR A 76 -3.72 -6.38 -14.18
CA THR A 76 -4.46 -6.66 -12.96
C THR A 76 -5.95 -6.46 -13.12
N ARG A 77 -6.74 -7.21 -12.35
CA ARG A 77 -8.18 -7.04 -12.17
C ARG A 77 -8.49 -6.61 -10.73
N GLU A 78 -9.73 -6.81 -10.30
CA GLU A 78 -10.20 -6.55 -8.94
C GLU A 78 -9.21 -7.05 -7.88
N TRP A 79 -8.98 -6.20 -6.86
CA TRP A 79 -8.05 -6.46 -5.75
C TRP A 79 -6.57 -6.57 -6.16
N GLY A 80 -6.19 -6.04 -7.33
CA GLY A 80 -4.79 -6.06 -7.78
C GLY A 80 -4.30 -7.46 -8.16
N LEU A 81 -5.23 -8.40 -8.36
CA LEU A 81 -4.91 -9.77 -8.77
C LEU A 81 -4.52 -9.79 -10.25
N PRO A 82 -3.54 -10.60 -10.66
CA PRO A 82 -3.28 -10.86 -12.07
C PRO A 82 -4.56 -11.37 -12.78
N ALA A 83 -4.80 -10.87 -13.99
CA ALA A 83 -5.90 -11.28 -14.84
C ALA A 83 -5.63 -12.64 -15.50
N SER A 84 -4.35 -12.98 -15.69
CA SER A 84 -3.86 -14.25 -16.26
C SER A 84 -2.50 -14.64 -15.64
N ASP A 85 -2.02 -15.83 -15.98
CA ASP A 85 -0.71 -16.35 -15.57
C ASP A 85 0.43 -15.94 -16.53
N ASP A 86 0.17 -15.07 -17.52
CA ASP A 86 1.13 -14.72 -18.57
C ASP A 86 2.43 -14.08 -18.02
N ALA A 87 2.31 -13.37 -16.89
CA ALA A 87 3.40 -12.71 -16.20
C ALA A 87 3.82 -13.44 -14.91
N ARG A 88 3.53 -14.74 -14.77
CA ARG A 88 3.76 -15.51 -13.54
C ARG A 88 5.21 -15.49 -13.06
N ASN A 89 6.17 -15.37 -13.97
CA ASN A 89 7.59 -15.22 -13.64
C ASN A 89 7.90 -13.91 -12.89
N LEU A 90 7.03 -12.90 -12.98
CA LEU A 90 7.17 -11.61 -12.29
C LEU A 90 6.52 -11.60 -10.90
N PHE A 91 5.61 -12.53 -10.59
CA PHE A 91 4.87 -12.53 -9.31
C PHE A 91 5.77 -12.51 -8.07
N PRO A 92 6.92 -13.22 -8.02
CA PRO A 92 7.80 -13.16 -6.86
C PRO A 92 8.30 -11.74 -6.55
N ALA A 93 8.40 -10.85 -7.54
CA ALA A 93 8.84 -9.47 -7.36
C ALA A 93 7.93 -8.67 -6.43
N TYR A 94 6.66 -9.06 -6.27
CA TYR A 94 5.70 -8.37 -5.41
C TYR A 94 6.05 -8.50 -3.92
N SER A 95 6.73 -9.57 -3.52
CA SER A 95 7.07 -9.86 -2.12
C SER A 95 8.55 -10.09 -1.85
N SER A 96 9.41 -9.76 -2.82
CA SER A 96 10.87 -9.90 -2.71
C SER A 96 11.52 -8.75 -1.96
#